data_AF-A0A848I3L0-F1
#
_entry.id   AF-A0A848I3L0-F1
#
_cell.length_a   1.000
_cell.length_b   1.000
_cell.length_c   1.000
_cell.angle_alpha   90.00
_cell.angle_beta   90.00
_cell.angle_gamma   90.00
#
_symmetry.space_group_name_H-M   'P 1'
#
loop_
_entity.id
_entity.type
_entity.pdbx_description
1 polymer ?
#
loop_
_entity_poly.entity_id
_entity_poly.type
_entity_poly.pdbx_seq_one_letter_code
_entity_poly.pdbx_strand_id
1 'polypeptide(L)'
;MGLIAVYRPAGVPNGVVLALSGSNGWDDDSADTARALAARGALVAGISTPSFLTALQASHRCINPNYGIIALARDLQHRLALPMYSKPILIGRGEGAALAYATLAAGPNGAYKAVFSQDFTPLLDGGRSWCRSGSLKVAAIARPHHGFAFAPSRRLPSPWIALAEAPRPALQRFVARTGSGRLVTVARGEGEVALLSQIRPFLAAPPADAALPTGLPLNIVTDAAAPRTDMMAVIYSGDGGWVGLDKDVAGQLAQAGIPVVGVDSLSYFWSERTPHGAARDLSAIIRGYSRHWRRPRVLLVGYSFGADVLPYIVGGLPAPQRAQVRRLSLLGLSPSADFQFHMSSWLNMDSNRQYPTIPAIARLRGLPMLCVRGTLENDSACPSIPQGLAQMVVVPGGHHFDRNAPLLVTHMLKGLTI
;
A
#
# COMPACT_ATOMS: atom_id res chain seq x y z
N MET A 1 6.33 -9.82 19.28
CA MET A 1 5.04 -9.12 19.45
C MET A 1 4.18 -9.73 20.56
N GLY A 2 4.60 -10.82 21.21
CA GLY A 2 3.76 -11.55 22.17
C GLY A 2 2.85 -12.56 21.46
N LEU A 3 1.95 -13.20 22.24
CA LEU A 3 0.88 -14.03 21.70
C LEU A 3 -0.10 -13.17 20.90
N ILE A 4 -0.54 -13.68 19.76
CA ILE A 4 -1.50 -13.01 18.87
C ILE A 4 -2.86 -13.69 19.02
N ALA A 5 -3.86 -12.96 19.49
CA ALA A 5 -5.23 -13.45 19.59
C ALA A 5 -5.92 -13.34 18.21
N VAL A 6 -6.46 -14.43 17.67
CA VAL A 6 -7.05 -14.42 16.32
C VAL A 6 -8.54 -14.68 16.38
N TYR A 7 -9.34 -13.75 15.84
CA TYR A 7 -10.79 -13.85 15.76
C TYR A 7 -11.20 -13.91 14.29
N ARG A 8 -11.96 -14.94 13.92
CA ARG A 8 -12.33 -15.21 12.52
C ARG A 8 -13.81 -14.92 12.30
N PRO A 9 -14.18 -14.34 11.15
CA PRO A 9 -15.58 -14.21 10.77
C PRO A 9 -16.13 -15.57 10.31
N ALA A 10 -17.46 -15.65 10.20
CA ALA A 10 -18.09 -16.72 9.42
C ALA A 10 -17.81 -16.47 7.93
N GLY A 11 -17.13 -17.42 7.27
CA GLY A 11 -16.83 -17.34 5.83
C GLY A 11 -15.55 -16.56 5.48
N VAL A 12 -15.46 -16.11 4.23
CA VAL A 12 -14.29 -15.37 3.71
C VAL A 12 -14.27 -13.96 4.32
N PRO A 13 -13.15 -13.53 4.94
CA PRO A 13 -13.05 -12.19 5.51
C PRO A 13 -13.24 -11.08 4.46
N ASN A 14 -14.05 -10.06 4.79
CA ASN A 14 -14.23 -8.84 3.98
C ASN A 14 -13.18 -7.77 4.29
N GLY A 15 -12.35 -7.98 5.31
CA GLY A 15 -11.25 -7.12 5.68
C GLY A 15 -10.37 -7.74 6.76
N VAL A 16 -9.22 -7.13 7.00
CA VAL A 16 -8.27 -7.55 8.03
C VAL A 16 -8.05 -6.38 8.99
N VAL A 17 -8.17 -6.64 10.27
CA VAL A 17 -7.97 -5.67 11.35
C VAL A 17 -6.85 -6.15 12.25
N LEU A 18 -5.86 -5.28 12.49
CA LEU A 18 -4.86 -5.46 13.52
C LEU A 18 -5.21 -4.54 14.69
N ALA A 19 -5.37 -5.11 15.88
CA ALA A 19 -5.86 -4.39 17.05
C ALA A 19 -4.78 -4.32 18.13
N LEU A 20 -4.37 -3.10 18.49
CA LEU A 20 -3.43 -2.80 19.56
C LEU A 20 -4.20 -2.48 20.84
N SER A 21 -3.99 -3.28 21.88
CA SER A 21 -4.67 -3.12 23.18
C SER A 21 -4.25 -1.86 23.94
N GLY A 22 -4.88 -1.59 25.09
CA GLY A 22 -4.39 -0.62 26.06
C GLY A 22 -3.15 -1.10 26.85
N SER A 23 -2.78 -0.32 27.86
CA SER A 23 -1.62 -0.56 28.74
C SER A 23 -1.74 -1.82 29.60
N ASN A 24 -2.95 -2.35 29.80
CA ASN A 24 -3.20 -3.56 30.58
C ASN A 24 -2.96 -4.87 29.78
N GLY A 25 -2.54 -4.76 28.52
CA GLY A 25 -2.43 -5.90 27.62
C GLY A 25 -3.76 -6.25 26.95
N TRP A 26 -3.83 -7.43 26.34
CA TRP A 26 -5.01 -7.91 25.64
C TRP A 26 -6.06 -8.40 26.65
N ASP A 27 -7.05 -7.55 26.94
CA ASP A 27 -8.11 -7.75 27.94
C ASP A 27 -9.47 -8.12 27.31
N ASP A 28 -10.47 -8.34 28.17
CA ASP A 28 -11.83 -8.72 27.75
C ASP A 28 -12.49 -7.64 26.90
N ASP A 29 -12.33 -6.36 27.24
CA ASP A 29 -12.88 -5.26 26.44
C ASP A 29 -12.25 -5.20 25.02
N SER A 30 -10.97 -5.54 24.88
CA SER A 30 -10.31 -5.65 23.57
C SER A 30 -10.80 -6.88 22.80
N ALA A 31 -11.02 -7.99 23.51
CA ALA A 31 -11.56 -9.22 22.95
C ALA A 31 -13.00 -9.06 22.47
N ASP A 32 -13.85 -8.36 23.21
CA ASP A 32 -15.24 -8.08 22.87
C ASP A 32 -15.35 -7.26 21.59
N THR A 33 -14.57 -6.18 21.48
CA THR A 33 -14.48 -5.40 20.24
C THR A 33 -13.97 -6.25 19.06
N ALA A 34 -12.98 -7.11 19.29
CA ALA A 34 -12.49 -8.02 18.24
C ALA A 34 -13.56 -9.03 17.79
N ARG A 35 -14.36 -9.58 18.72
CA ARG A 35 -15.50 -10.46 18.39
C ARG A 35 -16.59 -9.69 17.63
N ALA A 36 -16.89 -8.44 18.02
CA ALA A 36 -17.88 -7.61 17.34
C ALA A 36 -17.49 -7.25 15.90
N LEU A 37 -16.19 -7.05 15.65
CA LEU A 37 -15.62 -6.86 14.31
C LEU A 37 -15.64 -8.15 13.49
N ALA A 38 -15.28 -9.29 14.11
CA ALA A 38 -15.36 -10.59 13.46
C ALA A 38 -16.79 -10.97 13.06
N ALA A 39 -17.77 -10.68 13.91
CA ALA A 39 -19.19 -10.86 13.59
C ALA A 39 -19.65 -10.01 12.38
N ARG A 40 -18.90 -8.96 12.00
CA ARG A 40 -19.15 -8.10 10.83
C ARG A 40 -18.31 -8.47 9.61
N GLY A 41 -17.64 -9.62 9.65
CA GLY A 41 -16.90 -10.18 8.51
C GLY A 41 -15.40 -9.88 8.52
N ALA A 42 -14.86 -9.19 9.52
CA ALA A 42 -13.43 -8.91 9.58
C ALA A 42 -12.64 -10.08 10.17
N LEU A 43 -11.45 -10.36 9.63
CA LEU A 43 -10.43 -11.14 10.33
C LEU A 43 -9.71 -10.19 11.29
N VAL A 44 -9.68 -10.50 12.59
CA VAL A 44 -9.05 -9.64 13.60
C VAL A 44 -7.86 -10.34 14.25
N ALA A 45 -6.72 -9.65 14.30
CA ALA A 45 -5.55 -10.06 15.06
C ALA A 45 -5.34 -9.09 16.23
N GLY A 46 -5.51 -9.59 17.44
CA GLY A 46 -5.27 -8.88 18.68
C GLY A 46 -3.81 -8.94 19.10
N ILE A 47 -3.28 -7.78 19.46
CA ILE A 47 -1.88 -7.55 19.79
C ILE A 47 -1.84 -6.85 21.15
N SER A 48 -1.18 -7.47 22.12
CA SER A 48 -0.86 -6.84 23.40
C SER A 48 0.13 -5.69 23.16
N THR A 49 -0.30 -4.45 23.36
CA THR A 49 0.55 -3.26 23.20
C THR A 49 1.78 -3.30 24.12
N PRO A 50 1.67 -3.63 25.42
CA PRO A 50 2.84 -3.74 26.29
C PRO A 50 3.86 -4.76 25.77
N SER A 51 3.40 -5.96 25.38
CA SER A 51 4.28 -7.01 24.85
C SER A 51 4.96 -6.60 23.54
N PHE A 52 4.25 -5.84 22.69
CA PHE A 52 4.84 -5.34 21.45
C PHE A 52 5.85 -4.22 21.71
N LEU A 53 5.55 -3.27 22.61
CA LEU A 53 6.47 -2.21 23.00
C LEU A 53 7.74 -2.77 23.64
N THR A 54 7.65 -3.78 24.53
CA THR A 54 8.82 -4.48 25.07
C THR A 54 9.71 -5.02 23.95
N ALA A 55 9.13 -5.69 22.96
CA ALA A 55 9.88 -6.22 21.83
C ALA A 55 10.53 -5.12 20.98
N LEU A 56 9.85 -3.99 20.77
CA LEU A 56 10.41 -2.84 20.04
C LEU A 56 11.56 -2.18 20.80
N GLN A 57 11.46 -2.06 22.12
CA GLN A 57 12.49 -1.45 22.96
C GLN A 57 13.75 -2.31 23.09
N ALA A 58 13.59 -3.64 23.04
CA ALA A 58 14.70 -4.59 23.07
C ALA A 58 15.59 -4.54 21.80
N SER A 59 15.09 -3.96 20.70
CA SER A 59 15.85 -3.78 19.46
C SER A 59 17.09 -2.90 19.67
N HIS A 60 18.22 -3.28 19.05
CA HIS A 60 19.41 -2.43 18.96
C HIS A 60 19.27 -1.31 17.91
N ARG A 61 18.31 -1.44 17.00
CA ARG A 61 17.96 -0.42 16.01
C ARG A 61 16.92 0.54 16.57
N CYS A 62 16.79 1.71 15.93
CA CYS A 62 15.68 2.61 16.21
C CYS A 62 14.31 1.92 16.01
N ILE A 63 13.28 2.41 16.70
CA ILE A 63 11.91 1.88 16.61
C ILE A 63 11.29 2.25 15.26
N ASN A 64 10.81 1.23 14.54
CA ASN A 64 9.84 1.37 13.46
C ASN A 64 8.83 0.20 13.53
N PRO A 65 7.61 0.43 14.02
CA PRO A 65 6.63 -0.65 14.22
C PRO A 65 6.10 -1.24 12.91
N ASN A 66 6.21 -0.52 11.79
CA ASN A 66 5.66 -0.94 10.49
C ASN A 66 6.21 -2.29 10.04
N TYR A 67 7.50 -2.57 10.29
CA TYR A 67 8.10 -3.86 9.90
C TYR A 67 7.37 -5.04 10.56
N GLY A 68 7.18 -4.99 11.87
CA GLY A 68 6.51 -6.06 12.60
C GLY A 68 5.02 -6.13 12.25
N ILE A 69 4.33 -4.99 12.16
CA ILE A 69 2.88 -4.94 11.88
C ILE A 69 2.57 -5.47 10.48
N ILE A 70 3.33 -5.06 9.46
CA ILE A 70 3.13 -5.52 8.08
C ILE A 70 3.52 -6.99 7.94
N ALA A 71 4.60 -7.43 8.58
CA ALA A 71 5.00 -8.83 8.59
C ALA A 71 3.91 -9.71 9.21
N LEU A 72 3.35 -9.31 10.35
CA LEU A 72 2.22 -9.99 10.98
C LEU A 72 1.00 -10.04 10.08
N ALA A 73 0.64 -8.91 9.43
CA ALA A 73 -0.50 -8.86 8.52
C ALA A 73 -0.37 -9.87 7.38
N ARG A 74 0.83 -10.00 6.80
CA ARG A 74 1.11 -10.91 5.70
C ARG A 74 1.14 -12.36 6.17
N ASP A 75 1.90 -12.66 7.22
CA ASP A 75 2.02 -14.00 7.80
C ASP A 75 0.65 -14.57 8.18
N LEU A 76 -0.18 -13.78 8.87
CA LEU A 76 -1.52 -14.19 9.27
C LEU A 76 -2.39 -14.54 8.05
N GLN A 77 -2.41 -13.68 7.03
CA GLN A 77 -3.24 -13.90 5.84
C GLN A 77 -2.78 -15.10 5.01
N HIS A 78 -1.46 -15.35 4.96
CA HIS A 78 -0.92 -16.53 4.30
C HIS A 78 -1.24 -17.81 5.05
N ARG A 79 -1.07 -17.84 6.39
CA ARG A 79 -1.42 -19.01 7.22
C ARG A 79 -2.89 -19.39 7.13
N LEU A 80 -3.75 -18.39 6.89
CA LEU A 80 -5.19 -18.59 6.73
C LEU A 80 -5.62 -18.79 5.27
N ALA A 81 -4.65 -18.88 4.35
CA ALA A 81 -4.88 -19.09 2.92
C ALA A 81 -5.94 -18.15 2.34
N LEU A 82 -5.90 -16.86 2.72
CA LEU A 82 -6.80 -15.88 2.11
C LEU A 82 -6.54 -15.79 0.61
N PRO A 83 -7.58 -15.65 -0.23
CA PRO A 83 -7.42 -15.70 -1.69
C PRO A 83 -6.68 -14.47 -2.25
N MET A 84 -6.71 -13.35 -1.53
CA MET A 84 -6.05 -12.10 -1.89
C MET A 84 -5.54 -11.39 -0.63
N TYR A 85 -4.45 -10.65 -0.76
CA TYR A 85 -3.96 -9.78 0.30
C TYR A 85 -4.91 -8.60 0.52
N SER A 86 -5.43 -8.48 1.74
CA SER A 86 -6.18 -7.31 2.19
C SER A 86 -5.27 -6.45 3.06
N LYS A 87 -5.03 -5.21 2.62
CA LYS A 87 -4.32 -4.23 3.45
C LYS A 87 -5.04 -4.07 4.80
N PRO A 88 -4.30 -4.10 5.92
CA PRO A 88 -4.93 -4.08 7.23
C PRO A 88 -5.50 -2.70 7.56
N ILE A 89 -6.55 -2.71 8.37
CA ILE A 89 -6.97 -1.57 9.19
C ILE A 89 -6.24 -1.73 10.53
N LEU A 90 -5.58 -0.68 11.00
CA LEU A 90 -4.94 -0.69 12.31
C LEU A 90 -5.84 0.03 13.31
N ILE A 91 -6.21 -0.61 14.41
CA ILE A 91 -6.95 0.02 15.51
C ILE A 91 -6.09 0.01 16.77
N GLY A 92 -6.23 1.03 17.60
CA GLY A 92 -5.55 1.09 18.89
C GLY A 92 -6.38 1.78 19.96
N ARG A 93 -6.26 1.32 21.20
CA ARG A 93 -6.89 1.91 22.40
C ARG A 93 -5.83 2.44 23.37
N GLY A 94 -6.02 3.63 23.92
CA GLY A 94 -5.12 4.23 24.91
C GLY A 94 -3.66 4.26 24.43
N GLU A 95 -2.76 3.54 25.11
CA GLU A 95 -1.36 3.40 24.69
C GLU A 95 -1.21 2.81 23.28
N GLY A 96 -2.02 1.81 22.93
CA GLY A 96 -2.07 1.24 21.59
C GLY A 96 -2.54 2.24 20.54
N ALA A 97 -3.37 3.22 20.93
CA ALA A 97 -3.81 4.30 20.05
C ALA A 97 -2.66 5.26 19.70
N ALA A 98 -1.78 5.56 20.68
CA ALA A 98 -0.58 6.34 20.48
C ALA A 98 0.40 5.62 19.54
N LEU A 99 0.62 4.32 19.77
CA LEU A 99 1.44 3.47 18.92
C LEU A 99 0.86 3.35 17.49
N ALA A 100 -0.46 3.22 17.34
CA ALA A 100 -1.12 3.16 16.04
C ALA A 100 -0.90 4.44 15.22
N TYR A 101 -1.08 5.61 15.83
CA TYR A 101 -0.80 6.90 15.19
C TYR A 101 0.68 7.05 14.80
N ALA A 102 1.60 6.70 15.71
CA ALA A 102 3.03 6.80 15.44
C ALA A 102 3.45 5.87 14.30
N THR A 103 2.90 4.65 14.28
CA THR A 103 3.07 3.67 13.21
C THR A 103 2.60 4.25 11.88
N LEU A 104 1.40 4.84 11.84
CA LEU A 104 0.84 5.47 10.65
C LEU A 104 1.75 6.60 10.15
N ALA A 105 2.09 7.56 11.02
CA ALA A 105 2.88 8.71 10.63
C ALA A 105 4.32 8.34 10.19
N ALA A 106 4.88 7.25 10.71
CA ALA A 106 6.18 6.74 10.30
C ALA A 106 6.12 5.86 9.03
N GLY A 107 4.94 5.36 8.67
CA GLY A 107 4.74 4.38 7.61
C GLY A 107 4.79 4.98 6.20
N PRO A 108 4.99 4.13 5.18
CA PRO A 108 4.91 4.56 3.79
C PRO A 108 3.44 4.83 3.37
N ASN A 109 3.28 5.66 2.33
CA ASN A 109 1.99 6.01 1.74
C ASN A 109 1.16 4.75 1.41
N GLY A 110 0.00 4.56 2.01
CA GLY A 110 -0.92 3.45 1.68
C GLY A 110 -0.59 2.06 2.25
N ALA A 111 0.18 1.96 3.34
CA ALA A 111 0.42 0.69 4.05
C ALA A 111 -0.84 0.14 4.75
N TYR A 112 -1.76 1.04 5.14
CA TYR A 112 -2.99 0.72 5.85
C TYR A 112 -4.20 1.20 5.06
N LYS A 113 -5.35 0.53 5.18
CA LYS A 113 -6.61 1.06 4.65
C LYS A 113 -7.07 2.29 5.42
N ALA A 114 -6.96 2.21 6.75
CA ALA A 114 -7.23 3.28 7.69
C ALA A 114 -6.60 2.94 9.05
N VAL A 115 -6.47 3.96 9.89
CA VAL A 115 -6.05 3.80 11.28
C VAL A 115 -7.03 4.47 12.23
N PHE A 116 -7.46 3.74 13.25
CA PHE A 116 -8.38 4.21 14.28
C PHE A 116 -7.69 4.28 15.64
N SER A 117 -7.92 5.37 16.35
CA SER A 117 -7.31 5.62 17.66
C SER A 117 -8.40 6.00 18.68
N GLN A 118 -8.71 5.09 19.60
CA GLN A 118 -9.61 5.33 20.73
C GLN A 118 -8.80 5.80 21.95
N ASP A 119 -9.29 6.81 22.67
CA ASP A 119 -8.64 7.38 23.85
C ASP A 119 -7.20 7.85 23.61
N PHE A 120 -6.95 8.37 22.41
CA PHE A 120 -5.63 8.80 21.97
C PHE A 120 -5.04 9.88 22.89
N THR A 121 -3.78 9.67 23.25
CA THR A 121 -2.85 10.72 23.67
C THR A 121 -1.61 10.64 22.78
N PRO A 122 -0.94 11.77 22.49
CA PRO A 122 0.26 11.77 21.67
C PRO A 122 1.52 11.42 22.50
N LEU A 123 1.35 10.61 23.54
CA LEU A 123 2.40 10.26 24.50
C LEU A 123 2.58 8.76 24.51
N LEU A 124 3.84 8.31 24.62
CA LEU A 124 4.17 6.90 24.71
C LEU A 124 5.43 6.70 25.54
N ASP A 125 5.37 5.79 26.51
CA ASP A 125 6.50 5.51 27.39
C ASP A 125 7.59 4.69 26.67
N GLY A 126 8.84 4.90 27.08
CA GLY A 126 9.96 4.10 26.57
C GLY A 126 11.29 4.84 26.46
N GLY A 127 12.37 4.07 26.28
CA GLY A 127 13.73 4.61 26.19
C GLY A 127 14.39 4.52 24.81
N ARG A 128 13.89 3.66 23.90
CA ARG A 128 14.54 3.43 22.61
C ARG A 128 14.14 4.50 21.59
N SER A 129 15.14 5.08 20.91
CA SER A 129 14.94 6.11 19.90
C SER A 129 14.09 5.62 18.72
N TRP A 130 13.27 6.51 18.16
CA TRP A 130 12.45 6.24 16.99
C TRP A 130 13.21 6.52 15.69
N CYS A 131 12.97 5.71 14.66
CA CYS A 131 13.55 5.97 13.36
C CYS A 131 12.99 7.25 12.75
N ARG A 132 13.85 8.03 12.08
CA ARG A 132 13.42 9.14 11.24
C ARG A 132 12.76 8.56 9.99
N SER A 133 11.43 8.49 9.99
CA SER A 133 10.66 7.88 8.91
C SER A 133 9.34 8.61 8.68
N GLY A 134 8.90 8.60 7.43
CA GLY A 134 7.65 9.21 7.00
C GLY A 134 7.56 10.68 7.43
N SER A 135 6.44 11.03 8.03
CA SER A 135 6.11 12.36 8.50
C SER A 135 6.05 12.45 10.03
N LEU A 136 6.44 11.38 10.73
CA LEU A 136 6.49 11.30 12.18
C LEU A 136 7.54 12.27 12.73
N LYS A 137 7.12 13.06 13.73
CA LYS A 137 8.00 13.92 14.53
C LYS A 137 7.89 13.50 15.98
N VAL A 138 9.04 13.24 16.59
CA VAL A 138 9.15 12.69 17.94
C VAL A 138 10.06 13.59 18.77
N ALA A 139 9.64 13.92 19.99
CA ALA A 139 10.45 14.58 21.00
C ALA A 139 10.53 13.67 22.24
N ALA A 140 11.72 13.48 22.79
CA ALA A 140 11.87 12.79 24.08
C ALA A 140 11.35 13.68 25.20
N ILE A 141 10.68 13.07 26.19
CA ILE A 141 10.16 13.72 27.39
C ILE A 141 10.63 12.97 28.62
N ALA A 142 10.94 13.70 29.69
CA ALA A 142 11.44 13.14 30.95
C ALA A 142 10.49 13.34 32.14
N ARG A 143 9.49 14.22 32.02
CA ARG A 143 8.45 14.46 33.05
C ARG A 143 7.11 14.86 32.41
N PRO A 144 5.96 14.44 32.96
CA PRO A 144 5.81 13.50 34.07
C PRO A 144 6.09 12.03 33.66
N HIS A 145 6.26 11.77 32.36
CA HIS A 145 6.56 10.46 31.78
C HIS A 145 8.00 10.42 31.25
N HIS A 146 8.65 9.26 31.34
CA HIS A 146 9.90 8.98 30.65
C HIS A 146 9.59 8.27 29.33
N GLY A 147 9.57 9.03 28.24
CA GLY A 147 9.03 8.54 26.97
C GLY A 147 9.15 9.54 25.84
N PHE A 148 8.14 9.53 24.99
CA PHE A 148 8.10 10.29 23.74
C PHE A 148 6.78 11.04 23.60
N ALA A 149 6.88 12.29 23.14
CA ALA A 149 5.75 13.07 22.66
C ALA A 149 5.78 13.12 21.13
N PHE A 150 4.67 12.78 20.50
CA PHE A 150 4.48 12.84 19.06
C PHE A 150 3.87 14.17 18.66
N ALA A 151 4.41 14.81 17.62
CA ALA A 151 3.78 16.00 17.05
C ALA A 151 2.73 15.60 15.97
N PRO A 152 1.75 16.46 15.68
CA PRO A 152 0.85 16.28 14.55
C PRO A 152 1.63 16.19 13.23
N SER A 153 1.39 15.13 12.48
CA SER A 153 1.93 14.96 11.14
C SER A 153 1.01 15.62 10.12
N ARG A 154 1.52 16.59 9.36
CA ARG A 154 0.75 17.32 8.34
C ARG A 154 0.41 16.51 7.08
N ARG A 155 1.00 15.32 6.93
CA ARG A 155 0.84 14.45 5.76
C ARG A 155 0.75 13.01 6.23
N LEU A 156 -0.43 12.62 6.70
CA LEU A 156 -0.69 11.24 7.07
C LEU A 156 -0.84 10.37 5.80
N PRO A 157 -0.17 9.21 5.75
CA PRO A 157 -0.14 8.37 4.56
C PRO A 157 -1.43 7.58 4.28
N SER A 158 -2.39 7.60 5.20
CA SER A 158 -3.70 6.94 5.09
C SER A 158 -4.69 7.63 6.03
N PRO A 159 -6.01 7.45 5.85
CA PRO A 159 -7.01 8.03 6.74
C PRO A 159 -6.75 7.69 8.21
N TRP A 160 -6.75 8.71 9.06
CA TRP A 160 -6.68 8.56 10.52
C TRP A 160 -7.94 9.10 11.16
N ILE A 161 -8.58 8.27 11.99
CA ILE A 161 -9.82 8.60 12.69
C ILE A 161 -9.55 8.46 14.19
N ALA A 162 -9.53 9.58 14.89
CA ALA A 162 -9.50 9.60 16.35
C ALA A 162 -10.93 9.60 16.90
N LEU A 163 -11.19 8.75 17.88
CA LEU A 163 -12.49 8.61 18.56
C LEU A 163 -12.35 9.11 20.00
N ALA A 164 -13.30 9.94 20.44
CA ALA A 164 -13.33 10.46 21.80
C ALA A 164 -14.75 10.45 22.37
N GLU A 165 -14.91 9.94 23.58
CA GLU A 165 -16.19 9.82 24.30
C GLU A 165 -16.61 11.09 25.07
N ALA A 166 -15.91 12.20 24.82
CA ALA A 166 -16.25 13.53 25.29
C ALA A 166 -15.47 14.58 24.48
N PRO A 167 -15.91 15.84 24.45
CA PRO A 167 -15.11 16.92 23.87
C PRO A 167 -13.74 17.02 24.55
N ARG A 168 -12.67 16.89 23.76
CA ARG A 168 -11.28 17.05 24.22
C ARG A 168 -10.59 18.16 23.42
N PRO A 169 -10.59 19.42 23.90
CA PRO A 169 -10.05 20.56 23.14
C PRO A 169 -8.58 20.40 22.70
N ALA A 170 -7.75 19.74 23.53
CA ALA A 170 -6.36 19.45 23.17
C ALA A 170 -6.26 18.46 22.00
N LEU A 171 -7.11 17.42 21.97
CA LEU A 171 -7.18 16.46 20.88
C LEU A 171 -7.69 17.12 19.59
N GLN A 172 -8.73 17.95 19.68
CA GLN A 172 -9.26 18.70 18.55
C GLN A 172 -8.17 19.57 17.88
N ARG A 173 -7.37 20.30 18.68
CA ARG A 173 -6.22 21.08 18.16
C ARG A 173 -5.12 20.20 17.58
N PHE A 174 -4.92 19.00 18.11
CA PHE A 174 -3.96 18.04 17.57
C PHE A 174 -4.41 17.58 16.18
N VAL A 175 -5.63 17.06 16.07
CA VAL A 175 -6.20 16.51 14.83
C VAL A 175 -6.28 17.57 13.73
N ALA A 176 -6.70 18.80 14.05
CA ALA A 176 -6.75 19.91 13.09
C ALA A 176 -5.40 20.22 12.40
N ARG A 177 -4.27 19.85 13.03
CA ARG A 177 -2.93 20.06 12.47
C ARG A 177 -2.40 18.86 11.66
N THR A 178 -3.18 17.78 11.54
CA THR A 178 -2.78 16.58 10.80
C THR A 178 -3.09 16.62 9.30
N GLY A 179 -3.74 17.68 8.82
CA GLY A 179 -4.12 17.88 7.42
C GLY A 179 -5.34 17.05 7.00
N SER A 180 -5.32 15.73 7.22
CA SER A 180 -6.37 14.79 6.79
C SER A 180 -6.98 13.95 7.91
N GLY A 181 -6.50 14.07 9.15
CA GLY A 181 -7.06 13.36 10.29
C GLY A 181 -8.45 13.89 10.66
N ARG A 182 -9.32 12.98 11.13
CA ARG A 182 -10.69 13.29 11.53
C ARG A 182 -10.91 12.92 13.00
N LEU A 183 -11.58 13.81 13.73
CA LEU A 183 -12.03 13.55 15.09
C LEU A 183 -13.52 13.23 15.07
N VAL A 184 -13.90 12.12 15.70
CA VAL A 184 -15.28 11.73 15.94
C VAL A 184 -15.52 11.78 17.45
N THR A 185 -16.37 12.71 17.88
CA THR A 185 -16.76 12.86 19.29
C THR A 185 -18.12 12.21 19.49
N VAL A 186 -18.25 11.35 20.50
CA VAL A 186 -19.49 10.66 20.87
C VAL A 186 -19.75 10.79 22.37
N ALA A 187 -20.92 10.38 22.84
CA ALA A 187 -21.18 10.35 24.29
C ALA A 187 -20.38 9.24 24.98
N ARG A 188 -20.27 9.33 26.31
CA ARG A 188 -19.61 8.30 27.11
C ARG A 188 -20.32 6.96 26.98
N GLY A 189 -19.54 5.89 26.81
CA GLY A 189 -20.04 4.55 26.56
C GLY A 189 -20.43 4.27 25.10
N GLU A 190 -20.37 5.25 24.19
CA GLU A 190 -20.71 5.05 22.78
C GLU A 190 -19.47 4.78 21.88
N GLY A 191 -18.27 4.72 22.44
CA GLY A 191 -17.01 4.63 21.69
C GLY A 191 -16.91 3.36 20.83
N GLU A 192 -17.45 2.24 21.28
CA GLU A 192 -17.48 1.00 20.50
C GLU A 192 -18.46 1.10 19.31
N VAL A 193 -19.68 1.58 19.55
CA VAL A 193 -20.67 1.80 18.49
C VAL A 193 -20.12 2.76 17.44
N ALA A 194 -19.44 3.82 17.89
CA ALA A 194 -18.76 4.77 17.03
C ALA A 194 -17.67 4.09 16.19
N LEU A 195 -16.78 3.30 16.80
CA LEU A 195 -15.75 2.56 16.08
C LEU A 195 -16.35 1.66 15.00
N LEU A 196 -17.34 0.83 15.35
CA LEU A 196 -17.99 -0.11 14.44
C LEU A 196 -18.71 0.60 13.28
N SER A 197 -19.29 1.77 13.54
CA SER A 197 -19.90 2.62 12.51
C SER A 197 -18.85 3.20 11.57
N GLN A 198 -17.76 3.75 12.12
CA GLN A 198 -16.72 4.42 11.33
C GLN A 198 -15.81 3.46 10.55
N ILE A 199 -15.66 2.21 11.00
CA ILE A 199 -14.87 1.20 10.30
C ILE A 199 -15.62 0.55 9.12
N ARG A 200 -16.96 0.53 9.17
CA ARG A 200 -17.81 -0.14 8.17
C ARG A 200 -17.48 0.22 6.72
N PRO A 201 -17.25 1.49 6.33
CA PRO A 201 -16.90 1.83 4.95
C PRO A 201 -15.58 1.23 4.47
N PHE A 202 -14.65 0.91 5.38
CA PHE A 202 -13.34 0.33 5.05
C PHE A 202 -13.36 -1.21 4.95
N LEU A 203 -14.42 -1.83 5.48
CA LEU A 203 -14.73 -3.26 5.35
C LEU A 203 -15.70 -3.55 4.19
N ALA A 204 -16.38 -2.51 3.69
CA ALA A 204 -17.28 -2.64 2.55
C ALA A 204 -16.49 -2.86 1.24
N ALA A 205 -17.02 -3.70 0.37
CA ALA A 205 -16.56 -3.75 -1.01
C ALA A 205 -16.88 -2.41 -1.71
N PRO A 206 -15.99 -1.88 -2.55
CA PRO A 206 -16.31 -0.69 -3.33
C PRO A 206 -17.53 -0.98 -4.23
N PRO A 207 -18.38 0.03 -4.48
CA PRO A 207 -19.51 -0.13 -5.39
C PRO A 207 -19.01 -0.58 -6.77
N ALA A 208 -19.64 -1.61 -7.32
CA ALA A 208 -19.31 -2.14 -8.62
C ALA A 208 -20.05 -1.34 -9.71
N ASP A 209 -19.30 -0.73 -10.63
CA ASP A 209 -19.84 -0.34 -11.93
C ASP A 209 -19.82 -1.58 -12.82
N ALA A 210 -20.98 -2.04 -13.28
CA ALA A 210 -21.11 -3.22 -14.12
C ALA A 210 -20.32 -3.10 -15.45
N ALA A 211 -19.99 -1.88 -15.87
CA ALA A 211 -19.19 -1.63 -17.07
C ALA A 211 -17.67 -1.73 -16.82
N LEU A 212 -17.22 -1.79 -15.56
CA LEU A 212 -15.81 -1.86 -15.17
C LEU A 212 -15.43 -3.25 -14.64
N PRO A 213 -14.17 -3.68 -14.80
CA PRO A 213 -13.72 -4.96 -14.24
C PRO A 213 -13.87 -4.99 -12.72
N THR A 214 -14.50 -6.05 -12.22
CA THR A 214 -14.69 -6.32 -10.78
C THR A 214 -13.81 -7.48 -10.31
N GLY A 215 -13.59 -7.61 -9.00
CA GLY A 215 -12.84 -8.73 -8.43
C GLY A 215 -11.32 -8.64 -8.60
N LEU A 216 -10.82 -7.52 -9.09
CA LEU A 216 -9.40 -7.20 -9.21
C LEU A 216 -9.00 -6.18 -8.12
N PRO A 217 -7.77 -6.24 -7.58
CA PRO A 217 -7.31 -5.30 -6.56
C PRO A 217 -6.87 -3.97 -7.20
N LEU A 218 -7.83 -3.26 -7.76
CA LEU A 218 -7.63 -2.01 -8.50
C LEU A 218 -7.66 -0.79 -7.57
N ASN A 219 -6.82 0.17 -7.87
CA ASN A 219 -6.72 1.45 -7.19
C ASN A 219 -6.90 2.56 -8.23
N ILE A 220 -7.96 3.35 -8.10
CA ILE A 220 -8.28 4.39 -9.08
C ILE A 220 -7.74 5.73 -8.59
N VAL A 221 -6.91 6.37 -9.42
CA VAL A 221 -6.31 7.67 -9.11
C VAL A 221 -6.65 8.64 -10.23
N THR A 222 -7.37 9.70 -9.89
CA THR A 222 -7.82 10.74 -10.80
C THR A 222 -7.63 12.10 -10.15
N ASP A 223 -7.41 13.13 -10.95
CA ASP A 223 -7.46 14.52 -10.52
C ASP A 223 -8.48 15.27 -11.37
N ALA A 224 -9.58 15.70 -10.75
CA ALA A 224 -10.65 16.40 -11.44
C ALA A 224 -10.27 17.84 -11.84
N ALA A 225 -9.25 18.42 -11.19
CA ALA A 225 -8.75 19.76 -11.49
C ALA A 225 -7.66 19.75 -12.58
N ALA A 226 -7.13 18.58 -12.94
CA ALA A 226 -6.08 18.47 -13.94
C ALA A 226 -6.58 18.70 -15.38
N PRO A 227 -5.71 19.16 -16.30
CA PRO A 227 -6.03 19.27 -17.72
C PRO A 227 -6.54 17.94 -18.29
N ARG A 228 -7.44 17.99 -19.27
CA ARG A 228 -7.90 16.76 -19.94
C ARG A 228 -6.94 16.37 -21.06
N THR A 229 -6.25 15.25 -20.89
CA THR A 229 -5.49 14.56 -21.96
C THR A 229 -6.35 13.47 -22.58
N ASP A 230 -6.04 12.87 -23.72
CA ASP A 230 -6.74 11.66 -24.21
C ASP A 230 -6.08 10.34 -23.73
N MET A 231 -5.19 10.43 -22.74
CA MET A 231 -4.41 9.33 -22.20
C MET A 231 -4.96 8.80 -20.88
N MET A 232 -4.69 7.52 -20.60
CA MET A 232 -4.81 6.91 -19.28
C MET A 232 -3.59 6.03 -19.01
N ALA A 233 -3.33 5.71 -17.75
CA ALA A 233 -2.28 4.77 -17.37
C ALA A 233 -2.85 3.53 -16.66
N VAL A 234 -2.19 2.38 -16.87
CA VAL A 234 -2.32 1.21 -16.01
C VAL A 234 -0.97 0.94 -15.38
N ILE A 235 -0.92 0.88 -14.05
CA ILE A 235 0.32 0.68 -13.29
C ILE A 235 0.25 -0.64 -12.54
N TYR A 236 1.26 -1.51 -12.69
CA TYR A 236 1.48 -2.67 -11.83
C TYR A 236 2.53 -2.33 -10.78
N SER A 237 2.17 -2.46 -9.50
CA SER A 237 3.07 -2.10 -8.40
C SER A 237 4.22 -3.08 -8.21
N GLY A 238 5.15 -2.75 -7.31
CA GLY A 238 6.11 -3.70 -6.76
C GLY A 238 5.46 -4.78 -5.88
N ASP A 239 6.31 -5.67 -5.36
CA ASP A 239 5.96 -6.77 -4.44
C ASP A 239 5.47 -6.29 -3.07
N GLY A 240 5.75 -5.03 -2.72
CA GLY A 240 5.21 -4.33 -1.57
C GLY A 240 3.69 -4.07 -1.63
N GLY A 241 3.09 -4.20 -2.82
CA GLY A 241 1.71 -3.81 -3.12
C GLY A 241 1.58 -2.34 -3.49
N TRP A 242 0.36 -1.80 -3.54
CA TRP A 242 0.10 -0.42 -3.99
C TRP A 242 0.49 0.63 -2.93
N VAL A 243 1.78 0.87 -2.73
CA VAL A 243 2.32 1.62 -1.59
C VAL A 243 3.44 2.56 -2.03
N GLY A 244 3.70 3.64 -1.29
CA GLY A 244 4.85 4.52 -1.50
C GLY A 244 4.95 5.03 -2.95
N LEU A 245 6.05 4.67 -3.62
CA LEU A 245 6.38 5.17 -4.95
C LEU A 245 5.27 4.93 -5.99
N ASP A 246 4.59 3.78 -5.95
CA ASP A 246 3.52 3.44 -6.89
C ASP A 246 2.39 4.49 -6.87
N LYS A 247 1.98 4.86 -5.65
CA LYS A 247 0.95 5.88 -5.42
C LYS A 247 1.43 7.26 -5.81
N ASP A 248 2.70 7.56 -5.53
CA ASP A 248 3.27 8.87 -5.81
C ASP A 248 3.40 9.10 -7.33
N VAL A 249 3.84 8.08 -8.10
CA VAL A 249 3.85 8.10 -9.57
C VAL A 249 2.44 8.24 -10.13
N ALA A 250 1.47 7.47 -9.61
CA ALA A 250 0.08 7.57 -10.04
C ALA A 250 -0.50 8.96 -9.79
N GLY A 251 -0.19 9.58 -8.64
CA GLY A 251 -0.60 10.94 -8.31
C GLY A 251 -0.01 11.99 -9.25
N GLN A 252 1.28 11.86 -9.60
CA GLN A 252 1.93 12.76 -10.56
C GLN A 252 1.33 12.63 -11.98
N LEU A 253 1.01 11.41 -12.43
CA LEU A 253 0.31 11.20 -13.71
C LEU A 253 -1.11 11.80 -13.69
N ALA A 254 -1.86 11.59 -12.60
CA ALA A 254 -3.20 12.15 -12.46
C ALA A 254 -3.18 13.69 -12.49
N GLN A 255 -2.23 14.33 -11.79
CA GLN A 255 -2.00 15.78 -11.83
C GLN A 255 -1.65 16.28 -13.23
N ALA A 256 -0.98 15.45 -14.04
CA ALA A 256 -0.70 15.72 -15.45
C ALA A 256 -1.90 15.44 -16.38
N GLY A 257 -3.07 15.10 -15.83
CA GLY A 257 -4.30 14.88 -16.61
C GLY A 257 -4.47 13.46 -17.15
N ILE A 258 -3.67 12.51 -16.65
CA ILE A 258 -3.67 11.10 -17.07
C ILE A 258 -4.25 10.27 -15.91
N PRO A 259 -5.55 9.92 -15.93
CA PRO A 259 -6.14 9.07 -14.91
C PRO A 259 -5.49 7.68 -14.90
N VAL A 260 -5.37 7.10 -13.72
CA VAL A 260 -4.59 5.88 -13.49
C VAL A 260 -5.47 4.77 -12.89
N VAL A 261 -5.33 3.57 -13.46
CA VAL A 261 -5.73 2.31 -12.83
C VAL A 261 -4.49 1.61 -12.29
N GLY A 262 -4.34 1.57 -10.97
CA GLY A 262 -3.27 0.85 -10.29
C GLY A 262 -3.66 -0.59 -9.95
N VAL A 263 -2.89 -1.57 -10.35
CA VAL A 263 -3.00 -2.97 -9.94
C VAL A 263 -2.06 -3.20 -8.77
N ASP A 264 -2.60 -3.55 -7.61
CA ASP A 264 -1.81 -3.96 -6.44
C ASP A 264 -1.22 -5.36 -6.70
N SER A 265 0.04 -5.43 -7.12
CA SER A 265 0.70 -6.68 -7.51
C SER A 265 0.79 -7.68 -6.35
N LEU A 266 0.99 -7.22 -5.11
CA LEU A 266 1.00 -8.08 -3.93
C LEU A 266 -0.34 -8.80 -3.76
N SER A 267 -1.45 -8.05 -3.86
CA SER A 267 -2.78 -8.65 -3.78
C SER A 267 -3.13 -9.48 -5.01
N TYR A 268 -2.72 -9.06 -6.20
CA TYR A 268 -3.10 -9.70 -7.45
C TYR A 268 -2.41 -11.05 -7.63
N PHE A 269 -1.11 -11.11 -7.34
CA PHE A 269 -0.27 -12.30 -7.41
C PHE A 269 -0.13 -13.02 -6.05
N TRP A 270 -0.97 -12.69 -5.08
CA TRP A 270 -1.04 -13.41 -3.80
C TRP A 270 -1.26 -14.91 -3.98
N SER A 271 -2.05 -15.25 -5.01
CA SER A 271 -2.20 -16.60 -5.54
C SER A 271 -1.60 -16.65 -6.95
N GLU A 272 -1.13 -17.83 -7.37
CA GLU A 272 -0.51 -18.04 -8.69
C GLU A 272 -1.41 -17.53 -9.82
N ARG A 273 -0.81 -16.80 -10.76
CA ARG A 273 -1.45 -16.34 -12.01
C ARG A 273 -0.72 -16.92 -13.21
N THR A 274 -1.42 -17.01 -14.33
CA THR A 274 -0.76 -17.33 -15.62
C THR A 274 -0.57 -16.04 -16.42
N PRO A 275 0.49 -15.94 -17.25
CA PRO A 275 0.67 -14.80 -18.15
C PRO A 275 -0.55 -14.52 -19.03
N HIS A 276 -1.21 -15.57 -19.53
CA HIS A 276 -2.42 -15.45 -20.35
C HIS A 276 -3.62 -14.95 -19.53
N GLY A 277 -3.82 -15.46 -18.30
CA GLY A 277 -4.85 -14.96 -17.39
C GLY A 277 -4.67 -13.47 -17.10
N ALA A 278 -3.45 -13.06 -16.75
CA ALA A 278 -3.13 -11.66 -16.49
C ALA A 278 -3.28 -10.76 -17.73
N ALA A 279 -2.98 -11.27 -18.93
CA ALA A 279 -3.24 -10.55 -20.17
C ALA A 279 -4.74 -10.29 -20.42
N ARG A 280 -5.60 -11.26 -20.08
CA ARG A 280 -7.06 -11.08 -20.15
C ARG A 280 -7.54 -10.01 -19.17
N ASP A 281 -7.03 -10.01 -17.95
CA ASP A 281 -7.37 -9.01 -16.94
C ASP A 281 -6.92 -7.61 -17.36
N LEU A 282 -5.69 -7.47 -17.86
CA LEU A 282 -5.20 -6.19 -18.42
C LEU A 282 -6.06 -5.75 -19.62
N SER A 283 -6.46 -6.66 -20.50
CA SER A 283 -7.35 -6.33 -21.62
C SER A 283 -8.70 -5.82 -21.14
N ALA A 284 -9.27 -6.41 -20.09
CA ALA A 284 -10.51 -5.95 -19.47
C ALA A 284 -10.36 -4.56 -18.84
N ILE A 285 -9.25 -4.31 -18.13
CA ILE A 285 -8.92 -2.99 -17.55
C ILE A 285 -8.84 -1.93 -18.65
N ILE A 286 -8.02 -2.17 -19.68
CA ILE A 286 -7.85 -1.22 -20.80
C ILE A 286 -9.20 -0.94 -21.44
N ARG A 287 -9.96 -1.99 -21.81
CA ARG A 287 -11.25 -1.84 -22.50
C ARG A 287 -12.28 -1.08 -21.66
N GLY A 288 -12.40 -1.39 -20.37
CA GLY A 288 -13.39 -0.76 -19.49
C GLY A 288 -13.05 0.70 -19.23
N TYR A 289 -11.85 0.98 -18.74
CA TYR A 289 -11.46 2.32 -18.33
C TYR A 289 -11.19 3.26 -19.50
N SER A 290 -10.66 2.79 -20.64
CA SER A 290 -10.47 3.66 -21.81
C SER A 290 -11.79 4.16 -22.37
N ARG A 291 -12.84 3.32 -22.33
CA ARG A 291 -14.21 3.71 -22.71
C ARG A 291 -14.84 4.63 -21.66
N HIS A 292 -14.78 4.24 -20.39
CA HIS A 292 -15.39 4.99 -19.29
C HIS A 292 -14.84 6.43 -19.20
N TRP A 293 -13.52 6.60 -19.32
CA TRP A 293 -12.89 7.93 -19.29
C TRP A 293 -12.77 8.61 -20.67
N ARG A 294 -13.10 7.91 -21.76
CA ARG A 294 -12.87 8.35 -23.15
C ARG A 294 -11.39 8.70 -23.39
N ARG A 295 -10.50 7.80 -22.98
CA ARG A 295 -9.03 7.93 -23.06
C ARG A 295 -8.44 6.76 -23.84
N PRO A 296 -8.40 6.81 -25.18
CA PRO A 296 -8.01 5.66 -26.01
C PRO A 296 -6.50 5.37 -26.01
N ARG A 297 -5.65 6.31 -25.56
CA ARG A 297 -4.20 6.13 -25.53
C ARG A 297 -3.76 5.63 -24.14
N VAL A 298 -3.08 4.48 -24.08
CA VAL A 298 -2.73 3.82 -22.82
C VAL A 298 -1.23 3.84 -22.56
N LEU A 299 -0.85 4.28 -21.37
CA LEU A 299 0.49 4.08 -20.81
C LEU A 299 0.47 2.86 -19.91
N LEU A 300 1.43 1.95 -20.08
CA LEU A 300 1.62 0.82 -19.20
C LEU A 300 2.89 1.05 -18.39
N VAL A 301 2.79 0.94 -17.07
CA VAL A 301 3.92 1.12 -16.16
C VAL A 301 4.02 -0.08 -15.24
N GLY A 302 5.21 -0.65 -15.11
CA GLY A 302 5.51 -1.67 -14.10
C GLY A 302 6.64 -1.17 -13.22
N TYR A 303 6.50 -1.35 -11.90
CA TYR A 303 7.57 -1.08 -10.93
C TYR A 303 8.02 -2.39 -10.27
N SER A 304 9.34 -2.62 -10.21
CA SER A 304 9.95 -3.78 -9.55
C SER A 304 9.31 -5.08 -10.06
N PHE A 305 8.72 -5.90 -9.17
CA PHE A 305 7.91 -7.06 -9.52
C PHE A 305 6.93 -6.81 -10.68
N GLY A 306 6.23 -5.67 -10.67
CA GLY A 306 5.32 -5.26 -11.73
C GLY A 306 6.03 -5.03 -13.07
N ALA A 307 7.27 -4.54 -13.07
CA ALA A 307 8.10 -4.40 -14.26
C ALA A 307 8.50 -5.75 -14.85
N ASP A 308 8.72 -6.76 -14.00
CA ASP A 308 9.17 -8.09 -14.44
C ASP A 308 8.06 -8.86 -15.16
N VAL A 309 6.84 -8.81 -14.63
CA VAL A 309 5.70 -9.55 -15.19
C VAL A 309 5.09 -8.87 -16.42
N LEU A 310 5.13 -7.54 -16.49
CA LEU A 310 4.38 -6.78 -17.49
C LEU A 310 4.77 -7.07 -18.95
N PRO A 311 6.04 -7.31 -19.32
CA PRO A 311 6.41 -7.73 -20.68
C PRO A 311 5.66 -8.98 -21.16
N TYR A 312 5.49 -9.97 -20.29
CA TYR A 312 4.75 -11.20 -20.58
C TYR A 312 3.25 -10.95 -20.71
N ILE A 313 2.67 -10.18 -19.79
CA ILE A 313 1.25 -9.81 -19.79
C ILE A 313 0.91 -9.05 -21.09
N VAL A 314 1.75 -8.08 -21.45
CA VAL A 314 1.56 -7.25 -22.64
C VAL A 314 1.73 -8.08 -23.90
N GLY A 315 2.62 -9.08 -23.91
CA GLY A 315 2.78 -10.05 -24.99
C GLY A 315 1.53 -10.90 -25.25
N GLY A 316 0.67 -11.09 -24.25
CA GLY A 316 -0.60 -11.81 -24.39
C GLY A 316 -1.81 -10.94 -24.73
N LEU A 317 -1.64 -9.62 -24.91
CA LEU A 317 -2.76 -8.73 -25.19
C LEU A 317 -3.38 -8.98 -26.57
N PRO A 318 -4.71 -8.97 -26.71
CA PRO A 318 -5.35 -8.96 -28.01
C PRO A 318 -4.99 -7.69 -28.80
N ALA A 319 -4.94 -7.80 -30.13
CA ALA A 319 -4.51 -6.72 -31.02
C ALA A 319 -5.21 -5.36 -30.78
N PRO A 320 -6.54 -5.28 -30.53
CA PRO A 320 -7.20 -3.99 -30.28
C PRO A 320 -6.72 -3.28 -29.01
N GLN A 321 -6.39 -4.02 -27.95
CA GLN A 321 -5.85 -3.43 -26.72
C GLN A 321 -4.35 -3.15 -26.87
N ARG A 322 -3.62 -4.01 -27.57
CA ARG A 322 -2.19 -3.78 -27.86
C ARG A 322 -1.97 -2.49 -28.67
N ALA A 323 -2.84 -2.19 -29.63
CA ALA A 323 -2.77 -0.97 -30.46
C ALA A 323 -3.04 0.34 -29.69
N GLN A 324 -3.68 0.26 -28.51
CA GLN A 324 -3.90 1.42 -27.64
C GLN A 324 -2.65 1.80 -26.84
N VAL A 325 -1.70 0.86 -26.66
CA VAL A 325 -0.50 1.09 -25.86
C VAL A 325 0.45 2.04 -26.59
N ARG A 326 0.73 3.20 -25.97
CA ARG A 326 1.67 4.21 -26.49
C ARG A 326 3.06 4.08 -25.91
N ARG A 327 3.18 3.55 -24.70
CA ARG A 327 4.46 3.28 -24.06
C ARG A 327 4.32 2.20 -22.99
N LEU A 328 5.34 1.35 -22.89
CA LEU A 328 5.57 0.46 -21.75
C LEU A 328 6.80 0.97 -20.99
N SER A 329 6.62 1.38 -19.74
CA SER A 329 7.68 1.85 -18.84
C SER A 329 7.98 0.82 -17.76
N LEU A 330 9.22 0.38 -17.68
CA LEU A 330 9.72 -0.64 -16.76
C LEU A 330 10.67 0.04 -15.77
N LEU A 331 10.27 0.15 -14.51
CA LEU A 331 11.04 0.82 -13.46
C LEU A 331 11.67 -0.25 -12.55
N GLY A 332 12.99 -0.31 -12.49
CA GLY A 332 13.70 -1.24 -11.58
C GLY A 332 13.53 -2.69 -12.04
N LEU A 333 13.67 -2.92 -13.35
CA LEU A 333 13.49 -4.24 -13.98
C LEU A 333 14.56 -5.23 -13.50
N SER A 334 14.13 -6.41 -13.06
CA SER A 334 14.98 -7.52 -12.67
C SER A 334 15.20 -8.53 -13.83
N PRO A 335 16.18 -9.44 -13.73
CA PRO A 335 16.47 -10.42 -14.79
C PRO A 335 15.39 -11.50 -14.98
N SER A 336 14.57 -11.76 -13.96
CA SER A 336 13.54 -12.80 -13.97
C SER A 336 12.24 -12.29 -13.35
N ALA A 337 11.11 -12.78 -13.85
CA ALA A 337 9.78 -12.57 -13.29
C ALA A 337 9.28 -13.80 -12.54
N ASP A 338 8.38 -13.56 -11.58
CA ASP A 338 7.55 -14.56 -10.91
C ASP A 338 6.08 -14.15 -11.05
N PHE A 339 5.16 -15.12 -11.17
CA PHE A 339 3.72 -14.89 -11.26
C PHE A 339 2.98 -15.31 -9.98
N GLN A 340 3.73 -15.51 -8.92
CA GLN A 340 3.22 -15.70 -7.57
C GLN A 340 4.12 -14.95 -6.58
N PHE A 341 3.51 -14.29 -5.61
CA PHE A 341 4.25 -13.80 -4.46
C PHE A 341 4.52 -14.95 -3.49
N HIS A 342 5.80 -15.29 -3.31
CA HIS A 342 6.22 -16.21 -2.25
C HIS A 342 6.77 -15.40 -1.07
N MET A 343 6.28 -15.64 0.15
CA MET A 343 6.92 -15.07 1.34
C MET A 343 8.40 -15.48 1.44
N SER A 344 8.79 -16.64 0.89
CA SER A 344 10.18 -17.11 0.84
C SER A 344 11.08 -16.31 -0.10
N SER A 345 10.53 -15.55 -1.06
CA SER A 345 11.30 -14.60 -1.87
C SER A 345 11.88 -13.47 -1.00
N TRP A 346 11.28 -13.17 0.16
CA TRP A 346 11.85 -12.26 1.17
C TRP A 346 13.03 -12.88 1.96
N LEU A 347 13.17 -14.21 1.92
CA LEU A 347 14.26 -14.97 2.54
C LEU A 347 15.35 -15.37 1.51
N ASN A 348 15.34 -14.80 0.29
CA ASN A 348 16.24 -15.16 -0.82
C ASN A 348 16.27 -16.67 -1.12
N MET A 349 15.11 -17.32 -1.16
CA MET A 349 15.01 -18.71 -1.65
C MET A 349 14.42 -18.71 -3.07
N ASP A 350 15.22 -19.13 -4.05
CA ASP A 350 14.87 -19.18 -5.47
C ASP A 350 13.60 -19.98 -5.75
N SER A 351 12.71 -19.45 -6.60
CA SER A 351 11.60 -20.20 -7.18
C SER A 351 12.05 -20.92 -8.46
N ASN A 352 11.73 -22.21 -8.58
CA ASN A 352 12.15 -23.11 -9.67
C ASN A 352 11.53 -22.80 -11.06
N ARG A 353 10.87 -21.64 -11.24
CA ARG A 353 10.23 -21.23 -12.51
C ARG A 353 10.62 -19.80 -12.86
N GLN A 354 11.87 -19.58 -13.25
CA GLN A 354 12.32 -18.25 -13.65
C GLN A 354 11.82 -17.92 -15.06
N TYR A 355 11.00 -16.87 -15.17
CA TYR A 355 10.57 -16.29 -16.43
C TYR A 355 11.55 -15.18 -16.85
N PRO A 356 12.53 -15.41 -17.75
CA PRO A 356 13.55 -14.42 -18.07
C PRO A 356 12.95 -13.17 -18.78
N THR A 357 13.20 -11.99 -18.22
CA THR A 357 12.54 -10.75 -18.67
C THR A 357 13.00 -10.31 -20.07
N ILE A 358 14.28 -10.48 -20.40
CA ILE A 358 14.85 -10.02 -21.68
C ILE A 358 14.20 -10.70 -22.91
N PRO A 359 14.04 -12.04 -22.97
CA PRO A 359 13.28 -12.68 -24.05
C PRO A 359 11.82 -12.21 -24.17
N ALA A 360 11.15 -11.89 -23.06
CA ALA A 360 9.79 -11.33 -23.12
C ALA A 360 9.79 -9.93 -23.74
N ILE A 361 10.72 -9.07 -23.35
CA ILE A 361 10.91 -7.72 -23.93
C ILE A 361 11.24 -7.82 -25.43
N ALA A 362 12.11 -8.74 -25.83
CA ALA A 362 12.49 -8.92 -27.24
C ALA A 362 11.28 -9.27 -28.14
N ARG A 363 10.33 -10.05 -27.61
CA ARG A 363 9.06 -10.37 -28.31
C ARG A 363 8.15 -9.16 -28.48
N LEU A 364 8.38 -8.07 -27.76
CA LEU A 364 7.62 -6.83 -27.85
C LEU A 364 8.21 -5.80 -28.83
N ARG A 365 9.19 -6.20 -29.66
CA ARG A 365 9.81 -5.33 -30.67
C ARG A 365 8.77 -4.51 -31.44
N GLY A 366 9.05 -3.21 -31.59
CA GLY A 366 8.16 -2.24 -32.23
C GLY A 366 7.21 -1.53 -31.27
N LEU A 367 7.03 -2.01 -30.04
CA LEU A 367 6.36 -1.23 -29.00
C LEU A 367 7.36 -0.22 -28.39
N PRO A 368 7.01 1.08 -28.28
CA PRO A 368 7.85 2.05 -27.57
C PRO A 368 8.02 1.66 -26.10
N MET A 369 9.27 1.40 -25.70
CA MET A 369 9.61 0.97 -24.35
C MET A 369 10.61 1.93 -23.68
N LEU A 370 10.42 2.15 -22.39
CA LEU A 370 11.34 2.88 -21.50
C LEU A 370 11.76 1.93 -20.37
N CYS A 371 13.05 1.80 -20.11
CA CYS A 371 13.58 1.11 -18.94
C CYS A 371 14.32 2.11 -18.06
N VAL A 372 13.92 2.23 -16.80
CA VAL A 372 14.52 3.15 -15.83
C VAL A 372 15.21 2.34 -14.74
N ARG A 373 16.48 2.68 -14.46
CA ARG A 373 17.22 2.13 -13.31
C ARG A 373 17.84 3.24 -12.45
N GLY A 374 18.03 2.94 -11.18
CA GLY A 374 18.75 3.78 -10.23
C GLY A 374 20.26 3.69 -10.44
N THR A 375 20.99 4.73 -10.04
CA THR A 375 22.46 4.72 -10.03
C THR A 375 23.05 3.69 -9.07
N LEU A 376 22.30 3.28 -8.04
CA LEU A 376 22.71 2.31 -7.03
C LEU A 376 22.09 0.91 -7.24
N GLU A 377 21.40 0.68 -8.37
CA GLU A 377 20.89 -0.64 -8.76
C GLU A 377 21.92 -1.39 -9.60
N ASN A 378 22.54 -2.42 -9.01
CA ASN A 378 23.58 -3.21 -9.66
C ASN A 378 23.05 -4.48 -10.35
N ASP A 379 21.82 -4.87 -10.04
CA ASP A 379 21.13 -6.09 -10.47
C ASP A 379 20.04 -5.82 -11.52
N SER A 380 19.92 -4.58 -11.99
CA SER A 380 18.94 -4.23 -13.02
C SER A 380 19.24 -4.90 -14.36
N ALA A 381 18.21 -5.45 -14.99
CA ALA A 381 18.27 -6.03 -16.33
C ALA A 381 18.15 -5.00 -17.47
N CYS A 382 17.90 -3.71 -17.18
CA CYS A 382 17.83 -2.67 -18.22
C CYS A 382 19.05 -2.65 -19.17
N PRO A 383 20.31 -2.77 -18.70
CA PRO A 383 21.48 -2.78 -19.59
C PRO A 383 21.55 -3.99 -20.52
N SER A 384 20.86 -5.09 -20.20
CA SER A 384 20.83 -6.31 -21.01
C SER A 384 19.76 -6.27 -22.12
N ILE A 385 18.95 -5.22 -22.19
CA ILE A 385 17.98 -5.04 -23.27
C ILE A 385 18.74 -4.73 -24.57
N PRO A 386 18.52 -5.49 -25.66
CA PRO A 386 19.15 -5.21 -26.95
C PRO A 386 18.92 -3.76 -27.41
N GLN A 387 19.99 -3.15 -27.94
CA GLN A 387 19.98 -1.77 -28.39
C GLN A 387 18.83 -1.51 -29.39
N GLY A 388 18.11 -0.40 -29.19
CA GLY A 388 16.98 0.00 -30.04
C GLY A 388 15.64 -0.60 -29.65
N LEU A 389 15.58 -1.58 -28.73
CA LEU A 389 14.30 -2.11 -28.25
C LEU A 389 13.64 -1.23 -27.18
N ALA A 390 14.43 -0.63 -26.29
CA ALA A 390 13.93 0.29 -25.27
C ALA A 390 14.90 1.47 -25.09
N GLN A 391 14.35 2.63 -24.75
CA GLN A 391 15.13 3.74 -24.24
C GLN A 391 15.54 3.41 -22.80
N MET A 392 16.83 3.43 -22.50
CA MET A 392 17.34 3.28 -21.14
C MET A 392 17.57 4.65 -20.50
N VAL A 393 17.14 4.82 -19.25
CA VAL A 393 17.39 6.01 -18.43
C VAL A 393 17.97 5.57 -17.09
N VAL A 394 18.97 6.31 -16.62
CA VAL A 394 19.54 6.15 -15.28
C VAL A 394 19.16 7.38 -14.45
N VAL A 395 18.61 7.17 -13.25
CA VAL A 395 18.22 8.24 -12.32
C VAL A 395 18.92 8.08 -10.97
N PRO A 396 19.08 9.13 -10.15
CA PRO A 396 19.67 9.01 -8.82
C PRO A 396 18.92 8.03 -7.90
N GLY A 397 19.65 7.45 -6.97
CA GLY A 397 19.12 6.57 -5.93
C GLY A 397 19.25 5.08 -6.23
N GLY A 398 18.70 4.26 -5.34
CA GLY A 398 18.60 2.80 -5.51
C GLY A 398 17.25 2.36 -6.10
N HIS A 399 16.81 1.17 -5.76
CA HIS A 399 15.58 0.53 -6.27
C HIS A 399 14.28 1.32 -6.01
N HIS A 400 14.29 2.29 -5.10
CA HIS A 400 13.16 3.20 -4.84
C HIS A 400 13.33 4.58 -5.49
N PHE A 401 14.38 4.81 -6.28
CA PHE A 401 14.67 6.04 -7.04
C PHE A 401 14.59 7.32 -6.18
N ASP A 402 15.08 7.26 -4.95
CA ASP A 402 14.99 8.32 -3.93
C ASP A 402 13.57 8.87 -3.70
N ARG A 403 12.54 8.09 -4.07
CA ARG A 403 11.12 8.46 -4.07
C ARG A 403 10.81 9.67 -4.96
N ASN A 404 11.58 9.87 -6.03
CA ASN A 404 11.43 10.99 -6.95
C ASN A 404 10.40 10.69 -8.06
N ALA A 405 9.13 10.55 -7.68
CA ALA A 405 8.03 10.34 -8.63
C ALA A 405 7.95 11.40 -9.75
N PRO A 406 8.14 12.72 -9.48
CA PRO A 406 8.14 13.73 -10.55
C PRO A 406 9.18 13.48 -11.65
N LEU A 407 10.41 13.08 -11.27
CA LEU A 407 11.47 12.75 -12.23
C LEU A 407 11.08 11.55 -13.10
N LEU A 408 10.55 10.49 -12.47
CA LEU A 408 10.13 9.28 -13.18
C LEU A 408 9.02 9.60 -14.21
N VAL A 409 7.99 10.36 -13.79
CA VAL A 409 6.89 10.75 -14.69
C VAL A 409 7.39 11.65 -15.84
N THR A 410 8.33 12.55 -15.57
CA THR A 410 8.96 13.37 -16.61
C THR A 410 9.58 12.49 -17.71
N HIS A 411 10.31 11.44 -17.34
CA HIS A 411 10.88 10.50 -18.30
C HIS A 411 9.82 9.65 -19.01
N MET A 412 8.78 9.20 -18.29
CA MET A 412 7.67 8.43 -18.87
C MET A 412 6.92 9.21 -19.95
N LEU A 413 6.76 10.51 -19.77
CA LEU A 413 5.98 11.36 -20.67
C LEU A 413 6.82 11.99 -21.79
N LYS A 414 8.15 12.00 -21.66
CA LYS A 414 9.06 12.60 -22.65
C LYS A 414 8.82 12.06 -24.06
N GLY A 415 8.54 12.96 -25.01
CA GLY A 415 8.32 12.61 -26.42
C GLY A 415 6.91 12.09 -26.75
N LEU A 416 5.97 12.14 -25.79
CA LEU A 416 4.55 11.91 -26.07
C LEU A 416 3.84 13.25 -26.27
N THR A 417 2.96 13.33 -27.25
CA THR A 417 2.03 14.47 -27.40
C THR A 417 0.91 14.30 -26.37
N ILE A 418 0.78 15.23 -25.43
CA ILE A 418 -0.20 15.17 -24.32
C ILE A 418 -1.42 16.02 -24.62
#